data_AF-A0A8X6SET3-F1
#
_entry.id   AF-A0A8X6SET3-F1
#
_cell.length_a   1.000
_cell.length_b   1.000
_cell.length_c   1.000
_cell.angle_alpha   90.00
_cell.angle_beta   90.00
_cell.angle_gamma   90.00
#
_symmetry.space_group_name_H-M   'P 1'
#
loop_
_entity.id
_entity.type
_entity.pdbx_description
1 polymer ?
#
loop_
_entity_poly.entity_id
_entity_poly.type
_entity_poly.pdbx_seq_one_letter_code
_entity_poly.pdbx_strand_id
1 'polypeptide(L)' 'MIRKLEEGRADTSVAADFGINKSVVSRAWKAFQTTGTAVRKVGGGRLRTTTAGDDRYIILQVKRDRHELASAIAQQL' A
#
# COMPACT_ATOMS: atom_id res chain seq x y z
N MET A 1 13.64 11.16 -15.60
CA MET A 1 12.26 11.03 -16.09
C MET A 1 11.42 12.25 -15.73
N ILE A 2 11.15 12.51 -14.44
CA ILE A 2 10.34 13.66 -13.98
C ILE A 2 10.90 15.01 -14.46
N ARG A 3 12.20 15.27 -14.30
CA ARG A 3 12.84 16.50 -14.80
C ARG A 3 12.57 16.78 -16.30
N LYS A 4 12.60 15.75 -17.16
CA LYS A 4 12.30 15.90 -18.59
C LYS A 4 10.83 16.28 -18.84
N LEU A 5 9.92 15.79 -18.01
CA LEU A 5 8.50 16.13 -18.07
C LEU A 5 8.24 17.55 -17.55
N GLU A 6 8.98 17.99 -16.53
CA GLU A 6 8.96 19.38 -16.04
C GLU A 6 9.45 20.38 -17.11
N GLU A 7 10.43 19.98 -17.92
CA GLU A 7 10.90 20.72 -19.10
C GLU A 7 9.88 20.75 -20.27
N GLY A 8 8.69 20.16 -20.10
CA GLY A 8 7.62 20.16 -21.10
C GLY A 8 7.77 19.12 -22.20
N ARG A 9 8.67 18.14 -22.06
CA ARG A 9 8.81 17.05 -23.05
C ARG A 9 7.57 16.18 -23.08
N ALA A 10 7.20 15.71 -24.27
CA ALA A 10 6.08 14.80 -24.45
C ALA A 10 6.33 13.42 -23.80
N ASP A 11 5.28 12.84 -23.19
CA ASP A 11 5.30 11.51 -22.57
C ASP A 11 5.87 10.42 -23.49
N THR A 12 5.63 10.50 -24.81
CA THR A 12 6.11 9.52 -25.80
C THR A 12 7.62 9.57 -25.99
N SER A 13 8.21 10.77 -26.07
CA SER A 13 9.66 10.93 -26.15
C SER A 13 10.33 10.45 -24.86
N VAL A 14 9.75 10.79 -23.70
CA VAL A 14 10.26 10.32 -22.41
C VAL A 14 10.13 8.80 -22.30
N ALA A 15 9.02 8.20 -22.76
CA ALA A 15 8.85 6.75 -22.78
C ALA A 15 9.92 6.03 -23.62
N ALA A 16 10.22 6.57 -24.81
CA ALA A 16 11.26 6.03 -25.70
C ALA A 16 12.66 6.13 -25.08
N ASP A 17 13.00 7.27 -24.47
CA ASP A 17 14.29 7.47 -23.80
C ASP A 17 14.57 6.42 -22.71
N PHE A 18 13.52 5.95 -22.03
CA PHE A 18 13.61 5.00 -20.92
C PHE A 18 13.21 3.56 -21.31
N GLY A 19 12.81 3.30 -22.56
CA GLY A 19 12.38 1.98 -23.01
C GLY A 19 11.16 1.40 -22.28
N ILE A 20 10.30 2.26 -21.72
CA ILE A 20 9.12 1.87 -20.95
C ILE A 20 7.82 2.27 -21.65
N ASN A 21 6.72 1.63 -21.26
CA ASN A 21 5.42 1.98 -21.81
C ASN A 21 4.99 3.41 -21.41
N LYS A 22 4.45 4.19 -22.37
CA LYS A 22 3.93 5.55 -22.16
C LYS A 22 2.95 5.65 -20.98
N SER A 23 2.13 4.62 -20.73
CA SER A 23 1.18 4.61 -19.61
C SER A 23 1.87 4.63 -18.23
N VAL A 24 3.08 4.09 -18.13
CA VAL A 24 3.91 4.17 -16.91
C VAL A 24 4.38 5.61 -16.73
N VAL A 25 4.77 6.27 -17.83
CA VAL A 25 5.18 7.68 -17.83
C VAL A 25 4.08 8.61 -17.39
N SER A 26 2.92 8.50 -18.03
CA SER A 26 1.76 9.33 -17.72
C SER A 26 1.29 9.14 -16.27
N ARG A 27 1.28 7.89 -15.76
CA ARG A 27 0.93 7.62 -14.35
C ARG A 27 1.95 8.19 -13.37
N ALA A 28 3.24 8.05 -13.65
CA ALA A 28 4.29 8.61 -12.82
C ALA A 28 4.22 10.14 -12.78
N TRP A 29 3.98 10.78 -13.92
CA TRP A 29 3.80 12.23 -14.02
C TRP A 29 2.61 12.72 -13.20
N LYS A 30 1.44 12.09 -13.38
CA LYS A 30 0.23 12.43 -12.63
C LYS A 30 0.42 12.23 -11.11
N ALA A 31 1.08 11.15 -10.71
CA ALA A 31 1.40 10.89 -9.31
C ALA A 31 2.33 11.96 -8.72
N PHE A 32 3.35 12.38 -9.49
CA PHE A 32 4.25 13.45 -9.11
C PHE A 32 3.52 14.79 -8.95
N GLN A 33 2.67 15.17 -9.91
CA GLN A 33 1.84 16.38 -9.81
C GLN A 33 0.92 16.36 -8.59
N THR A 34 0.44 15.18 -8.19
CA THR A 34 -0.46 15.02 -7.04
C THR A 34 0.29 15.09 -5.71
N THR A 35 1.49 14.53 -5.63
CA THR A 35 2.20 14.30 -4.35
C THR A 35 3.47 15.14 -4.18
N GLY A 36 3.90 15.87 -5.21
CA GLY A 36 5.15 16.62 -5.25
C GLY A 36 6.41 15.75 -5.19
N THR A 37 6.27 14.42 -5.17
CA THR A 37 7.38 13.50 -4.92
C THR A 37 7.36 12.35 -5.91
N ALA A 38 8.56 11.98 -6.38
CA ALA A 38 8.77 10.87 -7.30
C ALA A 38 9.17 9.59 -6.54
N VAL A 39 8.62 9.39 -5.34
CA VAL A 39 8.97 8.27 -4.48
C VAL A 39 8.04 7.09 -4.75
N ARG A 40 8.60 5.89 -4.79
CA ARG A 40 7.81 4.66 -4.85
C ARG A 40 6.90 4.60 -3.62
N LYS A 41 5.58 4.61 -3.82
CA LYS A 41 4.64 4.31 -2.73
C LYS A 41 4.93 2.90 -2.22
N VAL A 42 5.18 2.78 -0.92
CA VAL A 42 5.15 1.47 -0.26
C VAL A 42 3.71 1.00 -0.34
N GLY A 43 3.49 -0.18 -0.91
CA GLY A 43 2.14 -0.75 -0.97
C GLY A 43 1.59 -0.87 0.44
N GLY A 44 0.40 -0.35 0.68
CA GLY A 44 -0.35 -0.69 1.89
C GLY A 44 -0.75 -2.16 1.79
N GLY A 45 -0.49 -2.93 2.84
CA GLY A 45 -1.05 -4.27 2.97
C GLY A 45 -2.56 -4.20 3.23
N ARG A 46 -3.20 -5.37 3.29
CA ARG A 46 -4.58 -5.46 3.78
C ARG A 46 -4.64 -4.87 5.19
N LEU A 47 -5.67 -4.05 5.45
CA LEU A 47 -5.92 -3.54 6.78
C LEU A 47 -6.09 -4.72 7.75
N ARG A 48 -5.56 -4.58 8.97
CA ARG A 48 -5.74 -5.60 10.00
C ARG A 48 -7.24 -5.76 10.29
N THR A 49 -7.69 -7.00 10.30
CA THR A 49 -9.07 -7.33 10.69
C THR A 49 -9.28 -7.18 12.19
N THR A 50 -8.26 -7.48 13.00
CA THR A 50 -8.31 -7.33 14.45
C THR A 50 -7.76 -5.98 14.90
N THR A 51 -8.39 -5.42 15.92
CA THR A 51 -7.92 -4.24 16.63
C THR A 51 -6.94 -4.63 17.74
N ALA A 52 -6.23 -3.64 18.30
CA ALA A 52 -5.39 -3.88 19.47
C ALA A 52 -6.19 -4.33 20.71
N GLY A 53 -7.50 -4.04 20.77
CA GLY A 53 -8.39 -4.54 21.82
C GLY A 53 -8.66 -6.03 21.67
N ASP A 54 -9.00 -6.44 20.46
CA ASP A 54 -9.27 -7.84 20.09
C ASP A 54 -8.02 -8.69 20.36
N ASP A 55 -6.84 -8.21 19.97
CA ASP A 55 -5.57 -8.90 20.19
C ASP A 55 -5.33 -9.12 21.70
N ARG A 56 -5.65 -8.15 22.55
CA ARG A 56 -5.56 -8.29 24.02
C ARG A 56 -6.59 -9.28 24.55
N TYR A 57 -7.82 -9.25 24.04
CA TYR A 57 -8.88 -10.17 24.43
C TYR A 57 -8.51 -11.62 24.10
N ILE A 58 -8.05 -11.88 22.87
CA ILE A 58 -7.58 -13.19 22.42
C ILE A 58 -6.47 -13.72 23.35
N ILE A 59 -5.46 -12.89 23.65
CA ILE A 59 -4.36 -13.27 24.55
C ILE A 59 -4.88 -13.63 25.95
N LEU A 60 -5.86 -12.87 26.46
CA LEU A 60 -6.45 -13.14 27.77
C LEU A 60 -7.24 -14.44 27.78
N GLN A 61 -8.02 -14.74 26.74
CA GLN A 61 -8.78 -15.98 26.67
C GLN A 61 -7.88 -17.20 26.59
N VAL A 62 -6.87 -17.18 25.71
CA VAL A 62 -5.88 -18.26 25.60
C VAL A 62 -5.12 -18.48 26.91
N LYS A 63 -4.88 -17.43 27.70
CA LYS A 63 -4.24 -17.56 29.02
C LYS A 63 -5.16 -18.15 30.08
N ARG A 64 -6.46 -17.87 30.03
CA ARG A 64 -7.46 -18.37 30.98
C ARG A 64 -7.79 -19.83 30.71
N ASP A 65 -8.01 -20.17 29.46
CA ASP A 65 -8.23 -21.54 29.02
C ASP A 65 -7.45 -21.82 27.74
N ARG A 66 -6.38 -22.61 27.87
CA ARG A 66 -5.51 -22.98 26.75
C ARG A 66 -6.17 -23.95 25.77
N HIS A 67 -7.30 -24.55 26.14
CA HIS A 67 -8.02 -25.53 25.32
C HIS A 67 -9.23 -24.94 24.61
N GLU A 68 -9.52 -23.64 24.80
CA GLU A 68 -10.61 -22.97 24.10
C GLU A 68 -10.35 -22.92 22.59
N LEU A 69 -11.40 -23.16 21.81
CA LEU A 69 -11.32 -23.18 20.36
C LEU A 69 -11.19 -21.76 19.81
N ALA A 70 -10.26 -21.56 18.88
CA ALA A 70 -10.08 -20.25 18.22
C ALA A 70 -11.37 -19.75 17.54
N SER A 71 -12.22 -20.65 17.03
CA SER A 71 -13.53 -20.30 16.47
C SER A 71 -14.51 -19.78 17.52
N ALA A 72 -14.48 -20.32 18.75
CA ALA A 72 -15.31 -19.84 19.85
C ALA A 72 -14.88 -18.44 20.28
N ILE A 73 -13.56 -18.21 20.42
CA ILE A 73 -13.00 -16.88 20.71
C ILE A 73 -13.38 -15.89 19.60
N ALA A 74 -13.30 -16.30 18.33
CA ALA A 74 -13.65 -15.45 17.20
C ALA A 74 -15.14 -15.06 17.14
N GLN A 75 -16.05 -15.87 17.69
CA GLN A 75 -17.48 -15.52 17.79
C GLN A 75 -17.76 -14.43 18.84
N GLN A 76 -16.79 -14.12 19.70
CA GLN A 76 -16.90 -13.15 20.79
C GLN A 76 -16.21 -11.82 20.48
N LEU A 77 -15.59 -11.70 19.29
CA LEU A 77 -14.92 -10.51 18.79
C LEU A 77 -15.88 -9.59 18.02
#